data_AF-A0A955LBN6-F1
#
_entry.id   AF-A0A955LBN6-F1
#
_cell.length_a   1.000
_cell.length_b   1.000
_cell.length_c   1.000
_cell.angle_alpha   90.00
_cell.angle_beta   90.00
_cell.angle_gamma   90.00
#
_symmetry.space_group_name_H-M   'P 1'
#
loop_
_entity.id
_entity.type
_entity.pdbx_description
1 polymer ?
#
loop_
_entity_poly.entity_id
_entity_poly.type
_entity_poly.pdbx_seq_one_letter_code
_entity_poly.pdbx_strand_id
1 'polypeptide(L)'
;MAKSKDTKNEAVEQEKIKQLSEAEQKIQEANATPVASQTAESTEERGITGMLNDIVLTALNKGASDIHLEPHEGKMVVRYRIDGILKDIYNIEKKYEETLVFKIKVNAKLRTDEHFAPQDGRIRFTFDQKLDTRISILPTAKGEKVVIRLLTQNGRSFKLEDLGFRENELEVVKKAYMKPYGSIFASGPTGSGKTTSLYAILQTINSREINITTVEDPVEYEIDGVNHVQINKKAGLTFGDGLRSILRQDPDVIMVGEIRDSETAKIATNAALTGHLVLSTIHTNDSVTTIPRLIDMGVEPYLVATTVNLVIAQRLARKIDPTKKQPKKISQEEYNELKLYRPDIAAHLKIGDQVFEPVVSTQGSTEDGYKGRVGLYEVLEITEEIRKIIISGANTDQIYNQARKEGLKLILEDGIEKMREGLISLSELIRVTALKE
;
A
#
# COMPACT_ATOMS: atom_id res chain seq x y z
N MET A 1 -44.82 -23.85 66.04
CA MET A 1 -43.91 -22.72 65.75
C MET A 1 -42.77 -23.21 64.86
N ALA A 2 -42.62 -22.56 63.70
CA ALA A 2 -41.38 -22.37 62.92
C ALA A 2 -40.61 -23.57 62.31
N LYS A 3 -41.25 -24.66 61.83
CA LYS A 3 -40.52 -25.68 61.02
C LYS A 3 -41.22 -26.28 59.79
N SER A 4 -42.43 -25.84 59.42
CA SER A 4 -43.13 -26.35 58.20
C SER A 4 -43.46 -25.28 57.16
N LYS A 5 -42.93 -24.05 57.32
CA LYS A 5 -43.06 -22.97 56.33
C LYS A 5 -41.79 -22.75 55.50
N ASP A 6 -40.62 -23.19 55.97
CA ASP A 6 -39.35 -23.01 55.24
C ASP A 6 -39.14 -24.05 54.12
N THR A 7 -39.60 -25.29 54.30
CA THR A 7 -39.46 -26.35 53.27
C THR A 7 -40.31 -26.11 52.02
N LYS A 8 -41.39 -25.33 52.10
CA LYS A 8 -42.18 -24.93 50.92
C LYS A 8 -41.56 -23.76 50.18
N ASN A 9 -40.84 -22.86 50.86
CA ASN A 9 -40.15 -21.74 50.21
C ASN A 9 -38.86 -22.22 49.53
N GLU A 10 -38.10 -23.12 50.17
CA GLU A 10 -36.89 -23.71 49.56
C GLU A 10 -37.21 -24.52 48.30
N ALA A 11 -38.32 -25.27 48.29
CA ALA A 11 -38.74 -26.02 47.10
C ALA A 11 -39.15 -25.10 45.94
N VAL A 12 -39.85 -23.99 46.22
CA VAL A 12 -40.25 -23.01 45.22
C VAL A 12 -39.05 -22.21 44.70
N GLU A 13 -38.06 -21.94 45.54
CA GLU A 13 -36.84 -21.25 45.17
C GLU A 13 -35.91 -22.14 44.33
N GLN A 14 -35.77 -23.42 44.66
CA GLN A 14 -35.05 -24.39 43.82
C GLN A 14 -35.74 -24.62 42.47
N GLU A 15 -37.08 -24.62 42.43
CA GLU A 15 -37.83 -24.75 41.17
C GLU A 15 -37.69 -23.48 40.30
N LYS A 16 -37.63 -22.30 40.91
CA LYS A 16 -37.30 -21.04 40.21
C LYS A 16 -35.86 -21.01 39.69
N ILE A 17 -34.89 -21.47 40.47
CA ILE A 17 -33.49 -21.54 40.05
C ILE A 17 -33.32 -22.53 38.89
N LYS A 18 -34.02 -23.67 38.94
CA LYS A 18 -34.04 -24.64 37.84
C LYS A 18 -34.71 -24.09 36.58
N GLN A 19 -35.82 -23.36 36.72
CA GLN A 19 -36.48 -22.69 35.59
C GLN A 19 -35.63 -21.55 35.01
N LEU A 20 -34.87 -20.84 35.84
CA LEU A 20 -33.91 -19.82 35.41
C LEU A 20 -32.70 -20.45 34.71
N SER A 21 -32.16 -21.55 35.21
CA SER A 21 -31.05 -22.25 34.54
C SER A 21 -31.48 -22.89 33.22
N GLU A 22 -32.70 -23.45 33.14
CA GLU A 22 -33.27 -23.97 31.89
C GLU A 22 -33.61 -22.84 30.90
N ALA A 23 -33.99 -21.65 31.39
CA ALA A 23 -34.15 -20.47 30.55
C ALA A 23 -32.81 -19.93 30.05
N GLU A 24 -31.77 -19.90 30.89
CA GLU A 24 -30.41 -19.51 30.52
C GLU A 24 -29.78 -20.50 29.54
N GLN A 25 -29.98 -21.81 29.72
CA GLN A 25 -29.56 -22.83 28.75
C GLN A 25 -30.30 -22.69 27.41
N LYS A 26 -31.61 -22.40 27.42
CA LYS A 26 -32.37 -22.13 26.19
C LYS A 26 -31.95 -20.81 25.51
N ILE A 27 -31.53 -19.80 26.28
CA ILE A 27 -31.00 -18.54 25.73
C ILE A 27 -29.57 -18.73 25.18
N GLN A 28 -28.78 -19.63 25.78
CA GLN A 28 -27.42 -19.93 25.32
C GLN A 28 -27.43 -20.87 24.09
N GLU A 29 -28.39 -21.80 24.00
CA GLU A 29 -28.64 -22.60 22.80
C GLU A 29 -29.30 -21.77 21.67
N ALA A 30 -30.11 -20.76 22.00
CA ALA A 30 -30.65 -19.81 21.02
C ALA A 30 -29.61 -18.79 20.51
N ASN A 31 -28.52 -18.53 21.25
CA ASN A 31 -27.44 -17.61 20.87
C ASN A 31 -26.17 -18.31 20.34
N ALA A 32 -26.15 -19.65 20.26
CA ALA A 32 -25.06 -20.43 19.68
C ALA A 32 -25.26 -20.80 18.20
N THR A 33 -26.29 -20.25 17.55
CA THR A 33 -26.47 -20.34 16.10
C THR A 33 -26.49 -18.90 15.56
N PRO A 34 -25.62 -18.51 14.62
CA PRO A 34 -25.74 -17.19 14.02
C PRO A 34 -27.10 -17.12 13.34
N VAL A 35 -27.88 -16.09 13.68
CA VAL A 35 -29.11 -15.71 12.99
C VAL A 35 -28.74 -15.31 11.56
N ALA A 36 -28.57 -16.31 10.70
CA ALA A 36 -28.77 -16.18 9.29
C ALA A 36 -30.28 -16.25 9.08
N SER A 37 -30.86 -15.15 8.61
CA SER A 37 -32.12 -15.17 7.90
C SER A 37 -32.02 -16.22 6.78
N GLN A 38 -32.52 -17.42 7.04
CA GLN A 38 -32.63 -18.48 6.02
C GLN A 38 -33.79 -18.12 5.09
N THR A 39 -33.54 -17.16 4.19
CA THR A 39 -34.06 -17.31 2.83
C THR A 39 -33.43 -18.57 2.27
N ALA A 40 -34.26 -19.51 1.81
CA ALA A 40 -33.77 -20.72 1.14
C ALA A 40 -32.98 -20.30 -0.10
N GLU A 41 -31.66 -20.18 0.03
CA GLU A 41 -30.78 -19.88 -1.09
C GLU A 41 -30.93 -21.01 -2.12
N SER A 42 -31.22 -20.63 -3.37
CA SER A 42 -31.32 -21.56 -4.49
C SER A 42 -29.98 -22.29 -4.70
N THR A 43 -30.01 -23.47 -5.32
CA THR A 43 -28.80 -24.24 -5.64
C THR A 43 -27.80 -23.42 -6.47
N GLU A 44 -28.30 -22.51 -7.31
CA GLU A 44 -27.49 -21.58 -8.10
C GLU A 44 -26.84 -20.49 -7.24
N GLU A 45 -27.54 -19.92 -6.25
CA GLU A 45 -26.97 -18.93 -5.31
C GLU A 45 -25.84 -19.50 -4.44
N ARG A 46 -25.95 -20.78 -4.03
CA ARG A 46 -24.85 -21.48 -3.35
C ARG A 46 -23.63 -21.63 -4.27
N GLY A 47 -23.85 -21.89 -5.56
CA GLY A 47 -22.79 -21.98 -6.56
C GLY A 47 -22.04 -20.66 -6.77
N ILE A 48 -22.76 -19.53 -6.85
CA ILE A 48 -22.15 -18.20 -7.05
C ILE A 48 -21.37 -17.74 -5.82
N THR A 49 -21.86 -18.03 -4.62
CA THR A 49 -21.13 -17.70 -3.38
C THR A 49 -19.82 -18.49 -3.30
N GLY A 50 -19.86 -19.79 -3.65
CA GLY A 50 -18.65 -20.60 -3.79
C GLY A 50 -17.68 -20.01 -4.82
N MET A 51 -18.18 -19.64 -6.00
CA MET A 51 -17.37 -19.02 -7.05
C MET A 51 -16.68 -17.73 -6.59
N LEU A 52 -17.38 -16.83 -5.87
CA LEU A 52 -16.79 -15.61 -5.33
C LEU A 52 -15.68 -15.93 -4.31
N ASN A 53 -15.92 -16.89 -3.42
CA ASN A 53 -14.92 -17.32 -2.44
C ASN A 53 -13.70 -17.95 -3.13
N ASP A 54 -13.90 -18.78 -4.16
CA ASP A 54 -12.83 -19.41 -4.92
C ASP A 54 -11.99 -18.38 -5.70
N ILE A 55 -12.63 -17.37 -6.29
CA ILE A 55 -11.95 -16.23 -6.93
C ILE A 55 -11.01 -15.55 -5.91
N VAL A 56 -11.54 -15.22 -4.72
CA VAL A 56 -10.77 -14.50 -3.70
C VAL A 56 -9.66 -15.38 -3.09
N LEU A 57 -9.94 -16.65 -2.81
CA LEU A 57 -8.96 -17.58 -2.24
C LEU A 57 -7.83 -17.87 -3.22
N THR A 58 -8.14 -18.04 -4.51
CA THR A 58 -7.14 -18.22 -5.56
C THR A 58 -6.26 -16.97 -5.69
N ALA A 59 -6.85 -15.78 -5.61
CA ALA A 59 -6.10 -14.52 -5.64
C ALA A 59 -5.16 -14.38 -4.43
N LEU A 60 -5.62 -14.75 -3.23
CA LEU A 60 -4.81 -14.76 -2.01
C LEU A 60 -3.62 -15.73 -2.12
N ASN A 61 -3.86 -16.96 -2.57
CA ASN A 61 -2.83 -17.99 -2.75
C ASN A 61 -1.78 -17.59 -3.81
N LYS A 62 -2.19 -16.85 -4.84
CA LYS A 62 -1.29 -16.29 -5.86
C LYS A 62 -0.61 -14.98 -5.44
N GLY A 63 -0.89 -14.45 -4.25
CA GLY A 63 -0.30 -13.20 -3.75
C GLY A 63 -0.73 -11.96 -4.52
N ALA A 64 -1.97 -11.93 -5.03
CA ALA A 64 -2.51 -10.79 -5.76
C ALA A 64 -2.85 -9.61 -4.83
N SER A 65 -2.66 -8.37 -5.32
CA SER A 65 -3.08 -7.15 -4.61
C SER A 65 -4.52 -6.73 -4.94
N ASP A 66 -4.94 -6.97 -6.18
CA ASP A 66 -6.25 -6.57 -6.68
C ASP A 66 -6.82 -7.67 -7.59
N ILE A 67 -8.13 -7.88 -7.52
CA ILE A 67 -8.91 -8.71 -8.43
C ILE A 67 -9.74 -7.79 -9.31
N HIS A 68 -9.70 -8.02 -10.62
CA HIS A 68 -10.45 -7.29 -11.62
C HIS A 68 -11.45 -8.23 -12.28
N LEU A 69 -12.73 -7.91 -12.15
CA LEU A 69 -13.83 -8.57 -12.85
C LEU A 69 -14.32 -7.61 -13.93
N GLU A 70 -13.99 -7.90 -15.18
CA GLU A 70 -14.23 -6.97 -16.28
C GLU A 70 -15.25 -7.55 -17.27
N PRO A 71 -16.36 -6.84 -17.51
CA PRO A 71 -17.36 -7.29 -18.47
C PRO A 71 -16.83 -7.10 -19.89
N HIS A 72 -16.83 -8.18 -20.67
CA HIS A 72 -16.52 -8.19 -22.09
C HIS A 72 -17.73 -8.71 -22.89
N GLU A 73 -17.58 -8.76 -24.20
CA GLU A 73 -18.59 -9.31 -25.09
C GLU A 73 -18.64 -10.83 -24.95
N GLY A 74 -19.81 -11.35 -24.55
CA GLY A 74 -20.04 -12.80 -24.37
C GLY A 74 -19.40 -13.44 -23.12
N LYS A 75 -18.62 -12.71 -22.34
CA LYS A 75 -17.95 -13.23 -21.13
C LYS A 75 -17.53 -12.12 -20.17
N MET A 76 -17.26 -12.49 -18.92
CA MET A 76 -16.53 -11.66 -17.96
C MET A 76 -15.09 -12.18 -17.81
N VAL A 77 -14.10 -11.30 -17.90
CA VAL A 77 -12.68 -11.66 -17.75
C VAL A 77 -12.26 -11.42 -16.30
N VAL A 78 -11.67 -12.42 -15.66
CA VAL A 78 -11.09 -12.33 -14.32
C VAL A 78 -9.58 -12.15 -14.44
N ARG A 79 -9.08 -11.01 -13.95
CA ARG A 79 -7.65 -10.69 -13.94
C ARG A 79 -7.16 -10.43 -12.53
N TYR A 80 -5.97 -10.90 -12.19
CA TYR A 80 -5.32 -10.59 -10.91
C TYR A 80 -4.14 -9.65 -11.13
N ARG A 81 -3.99 -8.66 -10.25
CA ARG A 81 -2.77 -7.87 -10.16
C ARG A 81 -1.77 -8.59 -9.27
N ILE A 82 -0.76 -9.20 -9.87
CA ILE A 82 0.31 -9.94 -9.17
C ILE A 82 1.61 -9.20 -9.42
N ASP A 83 2.29 -8.81 -8.34
CA ASP A 83 3.53 -8.01 -8.38
C ASP A 83 3.41 -6.75 -9.26
N GLY A 84 2.23 -6.12 -9.24
CA GLY A 84 1.92 -4.89 -9.98
C GLY A 84 1.41 -5.08 -11.40
N ILE A 85 1.49 -6.29 -11.96
CA ILE A 85 1.08 -6.60 -13.34
C ILE A 85 -0.26 -7.33 -13.36
N LEU A 86 -1.16 -6.92 -14.26
CA LEU A 86 -2.42 -7.62 -14.51
C LEU A 86 -2.16 -8.88 -15.33
N LYS A 87 -2.65 -10.02 -14.83
CA LYS A 87 -2.61 -11.32 -15.50
C LYS A 87 -4.02 -11.85 -15.67
N ASP A 88 -4.37 -12.29 -16.87
CA ASP A 88 -5.63 -12.97 -17.17
C ASP A 88 -5.60 -14.36 -16.54
N ILE A 89 -6.62 -14.71 -15.76
CA ILE A 89 -6.63 -15.97 -14.99
C ILE A 89 -7.65 -16.93 -15.59
N TYR A 90 -8.90 -16.50 -15.74
CA TYR A 90 -9.95 -17.26 -16.43
C TYR A 90 -11.11 -16.36 -16.86
N ASN A 91 -12.01 -16.94 -17.65
CA ASN A 91 -13.24 -16.29 -18.08
C ASN A 91 -14.44 -16.89 -17.34
N ILE A 92 -15.41 -16.05 -16.99
CA ILE A 92 -16.71 -16.44 -16.47
C ILE A 92 -17.73 -16.29 -17.60
N GLU A 93 -18.61 -17.28 -17.77
CA GLU A 93 -19.70 -17.22 -18.75
C GLU A 93 -20.63 -16.03 -18.46
N LYS A 94 -21.08 -15.32 -19.50
CA LYS A 94 -21.89 -14.09 -19.37
C LYS A 94 -23.15 -14.28 -18.50
N LYS A 95 -23.74 -15.48 -18.50
CA LYS A 95 -24.94 -15.80 -17.71
C LYS A 95 -24.75 -15.67 -16.19
N TYR A 96 -23.51 -15.73 -15.70
CA TYR A 96 -23.19 -15.61 -14.27
C TYR A 96 -22.77 -14.20 -13.86
N GLU A 97 -22.55 -13.28 -14.81
CA GLU A 97 -22.06 -11.93 -14.55
C GLU A 97 -23.00 -11.14 -13.64
N GLU A 98 -24.28 -11.04 -13.99
CA GLU A 98 -25.26 -10.25 -13.23
C GLU A 98 -25.42 -10.79 -11.81
N THR A 99 -25.52 -12.12 -11.66
CA THR A 99 -25.66 -12.77 -10.35
C THR A 99 -24.42 -12.59 -9.48
N LEU A 100 -23.22 -12.65 -10.07
CA LEU A 100 -21.96 -12.41 -9.34
C LEU A 100 -21.87 -10.96 -8.86
N VAL A 101 -22.15 -9.99 -9.73
CA VAL A 101 -22.14 -8.56 -9.38
C VAL A 101 -23.20 -8.27 -8.32
N PHE A 102 -24.41 -8.83 -8.45
CA PHE A 102 -25.46 -8.72 -7.44
C PHE A 102 -25.01 -9.24 -6.08
N LYS A 103 -24.40 -10.44 -6.02
CA LYS A 103 -23.91 -10.99 -4.75
C LYS A 103 -22.81 -10.12 -4.13
N ILE A 104 -21.91 -9.58 -4.96
CA ILE A 104 -20.89 -8.63 -4.50
C ILE A 104 -21.54 -7.37 -3.91
N LYS A 105 -22.55 -6.79 -4.57
CA LYS A 105 -23.28 -5.63 -4.08
C LYS A 105 -23.96 -5.92 -2.74
N VAL A 106 -24.66 -7.06 -2.62
CA VAL A 106 -25.30 -7.49 -1.37
C VAL A 106 -24.27 -7.62 -0.24
N ASN A 107 -23.18 -8.35 -0.48
CA ASN A 107 -22.13 -8.58 0.53
C ASN A 107 -21.42 -7.28 0.94
N ALA A 108 -21.28 -6.33 0.01
CA ALA A 108 -20.68 -5.02 0.23
C ALA A 108 -21.67 -3.97 0.79
N LYS A 109 -22.95 -4.33 1.00
CA LYS A 109 -24.04 -3.43 1.41
C LYS A 109 -24.24 -2.25 0.46
N LEU A 110 -24.09 -2.51 -0.83
CA LEU A 110 -24.29 -1.55 -1.92
C LEU A 110 -25.73 -1.63 -2.46
N ARG A 111 -26.15 -0.59 -3.19
CA ARG A 111 -27.46 -0.56 -3.83
C ARG A 111 -27.48 -1.53 -5.01
N THR A 112 -28.32 -2.55 -4.93
CA THR A 112 -28.48 -3.59 -5.97
C THR A 112 -29.29 -3.11 -7.17
N ASP A 113 -30.12 -2.09 -6.99
CA ASP A 113 -30.94 -1.44 -8.02
C ASP A 113 -30.19 -0.38 -8.84
N GLU A 114 -29.03 0.08 -8.35
CA GLU A 114 -28.21 1.10 -8.99
C GLU A 114 -27.12 0.45 -9.86
N HIS A 115 -27.14 0.71 -11.17
CA HIS A 115 -26.20 0.14 -12.16
C HIS A 115 -25.48 1.21 -13.00
N PHE A 116 -25.84 2.50 -12.85
CA PHE A 116 -25.36 3.58 -13.70
C PHE A 116 -24.50 4.61 -12.95
N ALA A 117 -24.30 4.41 -11.65
CA ALA A 117 -23.40 5.20 -10.82
C ALA A 117 -22.26 4.33 -10.24
N PRO A 118 -21.05 4.90 -10.06
CA PRO A 118 -19.99 4.21 -9.33
C PRO A 118 -20.39 3.98 -7.87
N GLN A 119 -19.99 2.83 -7.32
CA GLN A 119 -20.27 2.44 -5.93
C GLN A 119 -19.02 1.85 -5.27
N ASP A 120 -18.71 2.29 -4.05
CA ASP A 120 -17.58 1.78 -3.26
C ASP A 120 -18.08 1.16 -1.95
N GLY A 121 -17.54 -0.01 -1.61
CA GLY A 121 -17.92 -0.76 -0.43
C GLY A 121 -16.77 -1.54 0.18
N ARG A 122 -17.07 -2.33 1.20
CA ARG A 122 -16.11 -3.24 1.83
C ARG A 122 -16.76 -4.60 2.04
N ILE A 123 -16.01 -5.68 1.81
CA ILE A 123 -16.41 -7.03 2.16
C ILE A 123 -15.34 -7.60 3.08
N ARG A 124 -15.76 -8.20 4.19
CA ARG A 124 -14.88 -8.99 5.05
C ARG A 124 -15.09 -10.45 4.71
N PHE A 125 -14.07 -11.07 4.13
CA PHE A 125 -14.04 -12.50 3.91
C PHE A 125 -13.42 -13.19 5.12
N THR A 126 -13.93 -14.38 5.45
CA THR A 126 -13.40 -15.21 6.52
C THR A 126 -12.99 -16.54 5.91
N PHE A 127 -11.68 -16.75 5.75
CA PHE A 127 -11.09 -18.04 5.40
C PHE A 127 -10.35 -18.56 6.65
N ASP A 128 -9.13 -19.07 6.50
CA ASP A 128 -8.24 -19.36 7.65
C ASP A 128 -7.88 -18.11 8.45
N GLN A 129 -7.87 -16.96 7.77
CA GLN A 129 -7.67 -15.63 8.36
C GLN A 129 -8.77 -14.68 7.90
N LYS A 130 -9.02 -13.62 8.69
CA LYS A 130 -9.89 -12.52 8.28
C LYS A 130 -9.19 -11.73 7.18
N LEU A 131 -9.92 -11.47 6.09
CA LEU A 131 -9.45 -10.67 4.96
C LEU A 131 -10.43 -9.51 4.75
N ASP A 132 -10.00 -8.31 5.12
CA ASP A 132 -10.74 -7.11 4.74
C ASP A 132 -10.46 -6.81 3.27
N THR A 133 -11.48 -6.37 2.55
CA THR A 133 -11.36 -5.99 1.15
C THR A 133 -12.08 -4.68 0.88
N ARG A 134 -11.58 -3.93 -0.11
CA ARG A 134 -12.27 -2.76 -0.65
C ARG A 134 -12.81 -3.09 -2.03
N ILE A 135 -14.10 -2.81 -2.21
CA ILE A 135 -14.82 -3.05 -3.45
C ILE A 135 -15.04 -1.71 -4.14
N SER A 136 -14.81 -1.65 -5.44
CA SER A 136 -15.20 -0.53 -6.29
C SER A 136 -15.90 -1.08 -7.52
N ILE A 137 -17.11 -0.60 -7.77
CA ILE A 137 -17.95 -0.97 -8.91
C ILE A 137 -18.10 0.27 -9.80
N LEU A 138 -17.80 0.11 -11.08
CA LEU A 138 -17.87 1.18 -12.08
C LEU A 138 -18.74 0.73 -13.26
N PRO A 139 -19.78 1.48 -13.65
CA PRO A 139 -20.51 1.21 -14.89
C PRO A 139 -19.59 1.36 -16.10
N THR A 140 -19.68 0.40 -17.02
CA THR A 140 -18.99 0.43 -18.32
C THR A 140 -19.99 0.18 -19.44
N ALA A 141 -19.58 0.38 -20.69
CA ALA A 141 -20.44 0.14 -21.85
C ALA A 141 -20.95 -1.31 -21.98
N LYS A 142 -20.28 -2.30 -21.36
CA LYS A 142 -20.61 -3.73 -21.49
C LYS A 142 -21.18 -4.37 -20.21
N GLY A 143 -21.36 -3.58 -19.15
CA GLY A 143 -21.78 -4.05 -17.83
C GLY A 143 -21.03 -3.34 -16.70
N GLU A 144 -21.12 -3.87 -15.49
CA GLU A 144 -20.44 -3.31 -14.32
C GLU A 144 -19.06 -3.95 -14.13
N LYS A 145 -18.02 -3.12 -14.15
CA LYS A 145 -16.66 -3.54 -13.79
C LYS A 145 -16.51 -3.52 -12.28
N VAL A 146 -16.01 -4.61 -11.71
CA VAL A 146 -15.73 -4.72 -10.28
C VAL A 146 -14.23 -4.83 -10.05
N VAL A 147 -13.71 -4.07 -9.09
CA VAL A 147 -12.36 -4.20 -8.56
C VAL A 147 -12.44 -4.52 -7.07
N ILE A 148 -11.77 -5.59 -6.65
CA ILE A 148 -11.65 -6.01 -5.25
C ILE A 148 -10.17 -5.86 -4.85
N ARG A 149 -9.86 -4.91 -3.99
CA ARG A 149 -8.53 -4.78 -3.39
C ARG A 149 -8.44 -5.62 -2.13
N LEU A 150 -7.43 -6.50 -2.06
CA LEU A 150 -7.19 -7.36 -0.92
C LEU A 150 -6.36 -6.61 0.13
N LEU A 151 -6.93 -6.35 1.30
CA LEU A 151 -6.24 -5.73 2.43
C LEU A 151 -5.80 -6.85 3.37
N THR A 152 -4.69 -7.49 3.03
CA THR A 152 -4.13 -8.55 3.87
C THR A 152 -3.59 -7.92 5.16
N GLN A 153 -4.23 -8.19 6.30
CA GLN A 153 -3.75 -7.75 7.63
C GLN A 153 -2.36 -8.32 7.95
N ASN A 154 -2.00 -9.45 7.35
CA ASN A 154 -0.66 -10.04 7.36
C ASN A 154 0.27 -9.42 6.30
N GLY A 155 0.12 -8.13 6.02
CA GLY A 155 1.14 -7.37 5.32
C GLY A 155 2.42 -7.52 6.14
N ARG A 156 3.37 -8.33 5.65
CA ARG A 156 4.69 -8.52 6.28
C ARG A 156 5.12 -7.17 6.83
N SER A 157 5.31 -7.06 8.15
CA SER A 157 5.91 -5.89 8.76
C SER A 157 7.33 -5.81 8.20
N PHE A 158 7.48 -5.13 7.07
CA PHE A 158 8.76 -5.02 6.40
C PHE A 158 9.65 -4.21 7.31
N LYS A 159 10.77 -4.80 7.73
CA LYS A 159 11.81 -4.00 8.33
C LYS A 159 12.40 -3.12 7.24
N LEU A 160 12.96 -1.99 7.63
CA LEU A 160 13.58 -1.05 6.70
C LEU A 160 14.68 -1.75 5.87
N GLU A 161 15.38 -2.71 6.48
CA GLU A 161 16.39 -3.57 5.85
C GLU A 161 15.83 -4.48 4.74
N ASP A 162 14.56 -4.89 4.83
CA ASP A 162 13.93 -5.80 3.87
C ASP A 162 13.49 -5.08 2.58
N LEU A 163 13.47 -3.75 2.59
CA LEU A 163 12.90 -2.94 1.51
C LEU A 163 13.84 -2.78 0.30
N GLY A 164 15.10 -3.18 0.45
CA GLY A 164 16.10 -3.14 -0.62
C GLY A 164 16.90 -1.83 -0.70
N PHE A 165 16.97 -1.05 0.38
CA PHE A 165 17.94 0.03 0.49
C PHE A 165 19.37 -0.52 0.44
N ARG A 166 20.28 0.23 -0.17
CA ARG A 166 21.71 -0.02 -0.04
C ARG A 166 22.19 0.38 1.35
N GLU A 167 23.32 -0.16 1.80
CA GLU A 167 23.82 0.09 3.16
C GLU A 167 24.06 1.58 3.43
N ASN A 168 24.69 2.28 2.49
CA ASN A 168 24.91 3.73 2.56
C ASN A 168 23.60 4.53 2.57
N GLU A 169 22.61 4.12 1.78
CA GLU A 169 21.29 4.77 1.76
C GLU A 169 20.55 4.55 3.08
N LEU A 170 20.61 3.33 3.59
CA LEU A 170 20.00 2.95 4.86
C LEU A 170 20.59 3.77 6.00
N GLU A 171 21.91 3.98 6.05
CA GLU A 171 22.54 4.85 7.03
C GLU A 171 22.01 6.29 6.98
N VAL A 172 21.82 6.85 5.78
CA VAL A 172 21.26 8.19 5.61
C VAL A 172 19.81 8.24 6.11
N VAL A 173 18.98 7.25 5.77
CA VAL A 173 17.61 7.14 6.28
C VAL A 173 17.59 7.04 7.81
N LYS A 174 18.48 6.22 8.39
CA LYS A 174 18.65 6.05 9.83
C LYS A 174 19.01 7.35 10.53
N LYS A 175 19.98 8.09 10.00
CA LYS A 175 20.34 9.42 10.52
C LYS A 175 19.16 10.39 10.47
N ALA A 176 18.36 10.36 9.40
CA ALA A 176 17.25 11.28 9.22
C ALA A 176 16.11 11.06 10.22
N TYR A 177 15.67 9.81 10.43
CA TYR A 177 14.55 9.54 11.36
C TYR A 177 14.96 9.62 12.84
N MET A 178 16.26 9.57 13.14
CA MET A 178 16.78 9.79 14.50
C MET A 178 16.88 11.27 14.88
N LYS A 179 16.65 12.20 13.93
CA LYS A 179 16.61 13.63 14.25
C LYS A 179 15.35 13.92 15.08
N PRO A 180 15.44 14.85 16.07
CA PRO A 180 14.29 15.19 16.92
C PRO A 180 13.17 15.86 16.13
N TYR A 181 13.48 16.55 15.04
CA TYR A 181 12.51 17.27 14.23
C TYR A 181 12.95 17.41 12.77
N GLY A 182 12.01 17.89 11.95
CA GLY A 182 12.16 18.10 10.51
C GLY A 182 11.26 17.14 9.74
N SER A 183 11.45 17.05 8.42
CA SER A 183 10.57 16.32 7.51
C SER A 183 11.32 15.26 6.72
N ILE A 184 10.70 14.09 6.57
CA ILE A 184 11.13 13.03 5.66
C ILE A 184 10.00 12.80 4.65
N PHE A 185 10.30 12.98 3.37
CA PHE A 185 9.35 12.77 2.30
C PHE A 185 9.64 11.48 1.54
N ALA A 186 8.62 10.62 1.39
CA ALA A 186 8.67 9.54 0.41
C ALA A 186 7.98 10.00 -0.88
N SER A 187 8.65 9.86 -2.02
CA SER A 187 8.17 10.30 -3.32
C SER A 187 8.09 9.18 -4.36
N GLY A 188 7.18 9.35 -5.32
CA GLY A 188 6.95 8.43 -6.42
C GLY A 188 5.46 8.24 -6.78
N PRO A 189 5.17 7.52 -7.87
CA PRO A 189 3.82 7.28 -8.34
C PRO A 189 3.05 6.38 -7.38
N THR A 190 1.76 6.23 -7.64
CA THR A 190 0.92 5.24 -6.93
C THR A 190 1.50 3.84 -7.10
N GLY A 191 1.54 3.07 -6.01
CA GLY A 191 2.08 1.70 -6.04
C GLY A 191 3.61 1.60 -6.03
N SER A 192 4.35 2.69 -5.81
CA SER A 192 5.81 2.65 -5.65
C SER A 192 6.29 2.25 -4.25
N GLY A 193 5.38 1.93 -3.32
CA GLY A 193 5.70 1.49 -1.96
C GLY A 193 5.97 2.60 -0.94
N LYS A 194 5.61 3.86 -1.22
CA LYS A 194 5.89 5.01 -0.32
C LYS A 194 5.39 4.78 1.10
N THR A 195 4.11 4.40 1.23
CA THR A 195 3.49 4.11 2.52
C THR A 195 4.20 2.97 3.24
N THR A 196 4.64 1.93 2.52
CA THR A 196 5.43 0.82 3.08
C THR A 196 6.76 1.31 3.66
N SER A 197 7.48 2.21 2.97
CA SER A 197 8.71 2.81 3.48
C SER A 197 8.47 3.65 4.74
N LEU A 198 7.44 4.50 4.73
CA LEU A 198 7.10 5.32 5.89
C LEU A 198 6.66 4.47 7.09
N TYR A 199 5.85 3.45 6.86
CA TYR A 199 5.44 2.51 7.89
C TYR A 199 6.61 1.71 8.47
N ALA A 200 7.59 1.32 7.65
CA ALA A 200 8.81 0.69 8.15
C ALA A 200 9.61 1.63 9.07
N ILE A 201 9.67 2.93 8.74
CA ILE A 201 10.28 3.95 9.61
C ILE A 201 9.48 4.06 10.92
N LEU A 202 8.15 4.19 10.84
CA LEU A 202 7.27 4.28 12.01
C LEU A 202 7.46 3.07 12.94
N GLN A 203 7.45 1.85 12.40
CA GLN A 203 7.70 0.63 13.17
C GLN A 203 9.09 0.61 13.81
N THR A 204 10.09 1.22 13.18
CA THR A 204 11.46 1.26 13.72
C THR A 204 11.58 2.20 14.91
N ILE A 205 10.88 3.34 14.89
CA ILE A 205 10.90 4.34 15.97
C ILE A 205 9.78 4.15 17.00
N ASN A 206 8.87 3.21 16.76
CA ASN A 206 7.74 2.94 17.65
C ASN A 206 8.21 2.45 19.01
N SER A 207 8.05 3.30 20.02
CA SER A 207 8.38 3.01 21.40
C SER A 207 7.36 3.69 22.31
N ARG A 208 7.26 3.23 23.56
CA ARG A 208 6.32 3.81 24.54
C ARG A 208 6.64 5.25 24.94
N GLU A 209 7.85 5.72 24.62
CA GLU A 209 8.34 7.06 24.96
C GLU A 209 8.02 8.09 23.86
N ILE A 210 7.53 7.64 22.70
CA ILE A 210 7.33 8.49 21.52
C ILE A 210 5.85 8.45 21.14
N ASN A 211 5.18 9.60 21.18
CA ASN A 211 3.81 9.75 20.72
C ASN A 211 3.76 9.88 19.19
N ILE A 212 3.33 8.80 18.52
CA ILE A 212 3.20 8.74 17.07
C ILE A 212 1.73 8.86 16.69
N THR A 213 1.39 9.85 15.86
CA THR A 213 0.03 10.02 15.32
C THR A 213 0.04 10.22 13.80
N THR A 214 -0.84 9.52 13.09
CA THR A 214 -0.97 9.59 11.63
C THR A 214 -2.31 10.18 11.20
N VAL A 215 -2.38 10.75 10.00
CA VAL A 215 -3.63 11.14 9.31
C VAL A 215 -3.61 10.62 7.87
N GLU A 216 -4.56 9.77 7.48
CA GLU A 216 -4.49 8.95 6.26
C GLU A 216 -5.84 8.78 5.53
N ASP A 217 -5.83 8.59 4.21
CA ASP A 217 -7.04 8.42 3.36
C ASP A 217 -6.89 7.24 2.35
N PRO A 218 -7.21 5.99 2.74
CA PRO A 218 -7.51 5.50 4.09
C PRO A 218 -6.24 5.02 4.84
N VAL A 219 -6.41 4.61 6.10
CA VAL A 219 -5.40 3.82 6.82
C VAL A 219 -5.28 2.45 6.15
N GLU A 220 -4.06 2.06 5.76
CA GLU A 220 -3.82 0.79 5.04
C GLU A 220 -3.85 -0.42 5.98
N TYR A 221 -3.20 -0.31 7.13
CA TYR A 221 -3.26 -1.23 8.26
C TYR A 221 -2.86 -0.51 9.55
N GLU A 222 -3.24 -1.07 10.69
CA GLU A 222 -2.95 -0.51 12.01
C GLU A 222 -1.61 -1.05 12.52
N ILE A 223 -0.74 -0.15 13.00
CA ILE A 223 0.47 -0.48 13.75
C ILE A 223 0.13 -0.34 15.24
N ASP A 224 0.31 -1.41 16.01
CA ASP A 224 0.14 -1.34 17.47
C ASP A 224 1.07 -0.30 18.08
N GLY A 225 0.55 0.56 18.97
CA GLY A 225 1.29 1.69 19.55
C GLY A 225 1.29 2.98 18.71
N VAL A 226 0.72 2.98 17.51
CA VAL A 226 0.57 4.19 16.67
C VAL A 226 -0.89 4.63 16.62
N ASN A 227 -1.14 5.93 16.80
CA ASN A 227 -2.49 6.50 16.72
C ASN A 227 -2.85 6.81 15.26
N HIS A 228 -3.62 5.95 14.61
CA HIS A 228 -4.03 6.15 13.21
C HIS A 228 -5.34 6.92 13.08
N VAL A 229 -5.32 8.09 12.43
CA VAL A 229 -6.53 8.87 12.11
C VAL A 229 -6.92 8.67 10.65
N GLN A 230 -8.10 8.10 10.40
CA GLN A 230 -8.65 8.00 9.06
C GLN A 230 -9.45 9.26 8.70
N ILE A 231 -9.17 9.84 7.53
CA ILE A 231 -9.93 10.95 6.95
C ILE A 231 -11.42 10.60 6.84
N ASN A 232 -12.27 11.57 7.21
CA ASN A 232 -13.71 11.45 7.12
C ASN A 232 -14.31 12.74 6.56
N LYS A 233 -14.33 12.83 5.22
CA LYS A 233 -14.85 13.99 4.48
C LYS A 233 -16.32 14.29 4.81
N LYS A 234 -17.14 13.27 5.11
CA LYS A 234 -18.56 13.47 5.48
C LYS A 234 -18.72 14.16 6.83
N ALA A 235 -17.80 13.92 7.76
CA ALA A 235 -17.77 14.57 9.07
C ALA A 235 -16.91 15.86 9.07
N GLY A 236 -16.37 16.27 7.93
CA GLY A 236 -15.48 17.43 7.81
C GLY A 236 -14.04 17.21 8.28
N LEU A 237 -13.62 15.96 8.55
CA LEU A 237 -12.24 15.65 8.93
C LEU A 237 -11.37 15.52 7.68
N THR A 238 -10.68 16.60 7.30
CA THR A 238 -9.73 16.67 6.17
C THR A 238 -8.27 16.50 6.64
N PHE A 239 -7.30 16.45 5.71
CA PHE A 239 -5.88 16.40 6.07
C PHE A 239 -5.44 17.62 6.88
N GLY A 240 -5.81 18.83 6.45
CA GLY A 240 -5.50 20.06 7.17
C GLY A 240 -6.11 20.09 8.57
N ASP A 241 -7.39 19.74 8.71
CA ASP A 241 -8.10 19.74 10.01
C ASP A 241 -7.59 18.65 10.95
N GLY A 242 -7.32 17.45 10.40
CA GLY A 242 -6.69 16.34 11.12
C GLY A 242 -5.33 16.76 11.66
N LEU A 243 -4.46 17.29 10.79
CA LEU A 243 -3.12 17.72 11.17
C LEU A 243 -3.12 18.82 12.23
N ARG A 244 -4.00 19.83 12.11
CA ARG A 244 -4.17 20.85 13.16
C ARG A 244 -4.58 20.26 14.50
N SER A 245 -5.41 19.23 14.48
CA SER A 245 -5.89 18.58 15.69
C SER A 245 -4.80 17.74 16.35
N ILE A 246 -4.01 17.03 15.54
CA ILE A 246 -2.84 16.27 15.98
C ILE A 246 -1.83 17.16 16.71
N LEU A 247 -1.59 18.39 16.24
CA LEU A 247 -0.67 19.33 16.92
C LEU A 247 -1.12 19.74 18.34
N ARG A 248 -2.35 19.46 18.74
CA ARG A 248 -2.85 19.67 20.11
C ARG A 248 -2.89 18.37 20.92
N GLN A 249 -2.27 17.30 20.44
CA GLN A 249 -2.23 15.98 21.08
C GLN A 249 -0.84 15.63 21.62
N ASP A 250 0.03 16.62 21.77
CA ASP A 250 1.41 16.44 22.24
C ASP A 250 2.19 15.36 21.44
N PRO A 251 2.18 15.39 20.09
CA PRO A 251 2.87 14.39 19.29
C PRO A 251 4.38 14.62 19.29
N ASP A 252 5.15 13.54 19.15
CA ASP A 252 6.59 13.62 18.83
C ASP A 252 6.79 13.43 17.31
N VAL A 253 6.06 12.46 16.75
CA VAL A 253 6.13 12.09 15.33
C VAL A 253 4.74 12.19 14.70
N ILE A 254 4.67 12.86 13.56
CA ILE A 254 3.45 13.04 12.80
C ILE A 254 3.63 12.42 11.42
N MET A 255 2.72 11.54 11.01
CA MET A 255 2.67 11.06 9.63
C MET A 255 1.43 11.61 8.91
N VAL A 256 1.64 12.30 7.80
CA VAL A 256 0.59 12.77 6.92
C VAL A 256 0.59 11.86 5.69
N GLY A 257 -0.49 11.13 5.44
CA GLY A 257 -0.57 10.13 4.38
C GLY A 257 -0.12 10.67 3.03
N GLU A 258 -0.49 11.91 2.71
CA GLU A 258 -0.02 12.62 1.52
C GLU A 258 -0.18 14.13 1.65
N ILE A 259 0.74 14.90 1.07
CA ILE A 259 0.59 16.34 0.89
C ILE A 259 0.20 16.62 -0.56
N ARG A 260 -1.02 17.11 -0.76
CA ARG A 260 -1.59 17.44 -2.08
C ARG A 260 -1.83 18.92 -2.31
N ASP A 261 -1.97 19.70 -1.25
CA ASP A 261 -2.40 21.09 -1.28
C ASP A 261 -1.50 22.00 -0.43
N SER A 262 -1.64 23.31 -0.68
CA SER A 262 -0.85 24.36 -0.02
C SER A 262 -1.09 24.43 1.49
N GLU A 263 -2.33 24.18 1.92
CA GLU A 263 -2.71 24.27 3.32
C GLU A 263 -2.00 23.20 4.15
N THR A 264 -2.13 21.94 3.73
CA THR A 264 -1.50 20.79 4.37
C THR A 264 0.02 20.92 4.34
N ALA A 265 0.59 21.37 3.22
CA ALA A 265 2.03 21.62 3.10
C ALA A 265 2.54 22.62 4.14
N LYS A 266 1.88 23.79 4.26
CA LYS A 266 2.25 24.83 5.22
C LYS A 266 2.15 24.35 6.67
N ILE A 267 1.09 23.64 7.02
CA ILE A 267 0.92 23.14 8.39
C ILE A 267 1.98 22.08 8.71
N ALA A 268 2.25 21.15 7.79
CA ALA A 268 3.28 20.11 7.96
C ALA A 268 4.67 20.72 8.12
N THR A 269 5.02 21.70 7.28
CA THR A 269 6.29 22.43 7.40
C THR A 269 6.39 23.18 8.72
N ASN A 270 5.32 23.85 9.18
CA ASN A 270 5.31 24.52 10.48
C ASN A 270 5.48 23.52 11.64
N ALA A 271 4.80 22.37 11.58
CA ALA A 271 4.97 21.31 12.57
C ALA A 271 6.44 20.84 12.66
N ALA A 272 7.07 20.63 11.51
CA ALA A 272 8.48 20.27 11.42
C ALA A 272 9.41 21.35 11.99
N LEU A 273 9.08 22.62 11.77
CA LEU A 273 9.83 23.76 12.32
C LEU A 273 9.66 23.89 13.84
N THR A 274 8.48 23.56 14.37
CA THR A 274 8.18 23.65 15.81
C THR A 274 8.59 22.42 16.61
N GLY A 275 9.52 21.61 16.09
CA GLY A 275 10.12 20.53 16.87
C GLY A 275 9.52 19.13 16.69
N HIS A 276 8.67 18.91 15.68
CA HIS A 276 8.12 17.58 15.39
C HIS A 276 8.88 16.88 14.25
N LEU A 277 8.97 15.55 14.30
CA LEU A 277 9.38 14.77 13.13
C LEU A 277 8.15 14.49 12.25
N VAL A 278 8.16 14.99 11.02
CA VAL A 278 7.05 14.86 10.06
C VAL A 278 7.41 13.90 8.95
N LEU A 279 6.58 12.86 8.76
CA LEU A 279 6.68 11.89 7.69
C LEU A 279 5.55 12.13 6.71
N SER A 280 5.83 12.21 5.41
CA SER A 280 4.73 12.30 4.44
C SER A 280 5.09 11.78 3.07
N THR A 281 4.05 11.47 2.29
CA THR A 281 4.22 11.18 0.87
C THR A 281 3.97 12.41 0.00
N ILE A 282 4.72 12.51 -1.08
CA ILE A 282 4.51 13.50 -2.12
C ILE A 282 4.60 12.84 -3.49
N HIS A 283 3.88 13.36 -4.47
CA HIS A 283 3.89 12.82 -5.82
C HIS A 283 4.82 13.63 -6.71
N THR A 284 6.12 13.29 -6.69
CA THR A 284 7.09 13.74 -7.69
C THR A 284 7.76 12.55 -8.36
N ASN A 285 8.46 12.82 -9.47
CA ASN A 285 9.11 11.77 -10.25
C ASN A 285 10.45 11.34 -9.64
N ASP A 286 11.13 12.25 -8.96
CA ASP A 286 12.44 12.09 -8.35
C ASP A 286 12.58 12.91 -7.05
N SER A 287 13.71 12.75 -6.38
CA SER A 287 13.94 13.34 -5.05
C SER A 287 14.13 14.85 -5.14
N VAL A 288 14.87 15.34 -6.14
CA VAL A 288 15.23 16.75 -6.28
C VAL A 288 14.00 17.61 -6.60
N THR A 289 13.10 17.14 -7.46
CA THR A 289 11.84 17.82 -7.84
C THR A 289 10.85 17.95 -6.68
N THR A 290 11.06 17.27 -5.56
CA THR A 290 10.27 17.47 -4.33
C THR A 290 10.42 18.89 -3.78
N ILE A 291 11.61 19.47 -3.88
CA ILE A 291 11.90 20.82 -3.38
C ILE A 291 11.08 21.90 -4.11
N PRO A 292 11.17 22.06 -5.45
CA PRO A 292 10.33 23.02 -6.16
C PRO A 292 8.84 22.70 -6.02
N ARG A 293 8.45 21.41 -5.89
CA ARG A 293 7.04 21.07 -5.66
C ARG A 293 6.48 21.64 -4.35
N LEU A 294 7.27 21.63 -3.27
CA LEU A 294 6.88 22.27 -2.00
C LEU A 294 6.78 23.79 -2.14
N ILE A 295 7.69 24.39 -2.90
CA ILE A 295 7.70 25.84 -3.19
C ILE A 295 6.46 26.22 -4.03
N ASP A 296 6.11 25.43 -5.04
CA ASP A 296 4.90 25.60 -5.87
C ASP A 296 3.61 25.47 -5.04
N MET A 297 3.64 24.68 -3.96
CA MET A 297 2.57 24.60 -2.98
C MET A 297 2.56 25.80 -2.00
N GLY A 298 3.43 26.78 -2.20
CA GLY A 298 3.48 28.02 -1.42
C GLY A 298 4.19 27.87 -0.08
N VAL A 299 5.11 26.91 0.06
CA VAL A 299 6.05 26.86 1.19
C VAL A 299 7.26 27.73 0.84
N GLU A 300 7.63 28.65 1.75
CA GLU A 300 8.77 29.53 1.51
C GLU A 300 10.09 28.74 1.39
N PRO A 301 10.99 29.06 0.43
CA PRO A 301 12.21 28.30 0.20
C PRO A 301 13.08 28.11 1.45
N TYR A 302 13.18 29.15 2.29
CA TYR A 302 13.94 29.06 3.54
C TYR A 302 13.35 28.02 4.50
N LEU A 303 12.02 27.88 4.57
CA LEU A 303 11.36 26.88 5.39
C LEU A 303 11.63 25.47 4.85
N VAL A 304 11.58 25.30 3.53
CA VAL A 304 11.94 24.01 2.89
C VAL A 304 13.38 23.64 3.25
N ALA A 305 14.31 24.57 3.10
CA ALA A 305 15.73 24.35 3.43
C ALA A 305 15.94 23.97 4.90
N THR A 306 15.23 24.60 5.84
CA THR A 306 15.43 24.33 7.28
C THR A 306 14.68 23.11 7.79
N THR A 307 13.55 22.75 7.17
CA THR A 307 12.67 21.70 7.70
C THR A 307 12.82 20.36 7.00
N VAL A 308 13.19 20.31 5.72
CA VAL A 308 13.35 19.03 5.01
C VAL A 308 14.69 18.41 5.38
N ASN A 309 14.66 17.22 5.95
CA ASN A 309 15.85 16.44 6.28
C ASN A 309 16.24 15.51 5.13
N LEU A 310 15.24 14.83 4.55
CA LEU A 310 15.45 13.74 3.62
C LEU A 310 14.30 13.63 2.63
N VAL A 311 14.62 13.32 1.37
CA VAL A 311 13.66 12.89 0.37
C VAL A 311 14.06 11.52 -0.17
N ILE A 312 13.15 10.56 -0.09
CA ILE A 312 13.28 9.19 -0.61
C ILE A 312 12.41 9.08 -1.84
N ALA A 313 12.97 9.19 -3.04
CA ALA A 313 12.24 8.86 -4.26
C ALA A 313 12.35 7.37 -4.57
N GLN A 314 11.24 6.74 -4.91
CA GLN A 314 11.19 5.28 -5.06
C GLN A 314 10.33 4.77 -6.21
N ARG A 315 10.68 3.56 -6.67
CA ARG A 315 9.91 2.70 -7.59
C ARG A 315 9.95 1.25 -7.07
N LEU A 316 9.01 0.43 -7.53
CA LEU A 316 9.04 -1.03 -7.28
C LEU A 316 9.28 -1.77 -8.59
N ALA A 317 10.32 -2.61 -8.59
CA ALA A 317 10.61 -3.55 -9.65
C ALA A 317 10.24 -4.98 -9.21
N ARG A 318 9.77 -5.82 -10.13
CA ARG A 318 9.61 -7.24 -9.87
C ARG A 318 10.96 -7.92 -9.68
N LYS A 319 11.06 -8.79 -8.68
CA LYS A 319 12.27 -9.56 -8.41
C LYS A 319 12.27 -10.84 -9.24
N ILE A 320 13.38 -11.16 -9.89
CA ILE A 320 13.56 -12.47 -10.53
C ILE A 320 13.45 -13.55 -9.44
N ASP A 321 12.69 -14.60 -9.71
CA ASP A 321 12.64 -15.77 -8.84
C ASP A 321 14.04 -16.43 -8.83
N PRO A 322 14.71 -16.56 -7.67
CA PRO A 322 16.05 -17.15 -7.59
C PRO A 322 16.14 -18.56 -8.19
N THR A 323 15.03 -19.30 -8.21
CA THR A 323 14.96 -20.66 -8.80
C THR A 323 14.76 -20.66 -10.30
N LYS A 324 14.42 -19.51 -10.90
CA LYS A 324 14.15 -19.34 -12.35
C LYS A 324 14.98 -18.20 -12.92
N LYS A 325 16.25 -18.11 -12.53
CA LYS A 325 17.20 -17.10 -12.97
C LYS A 325 18.23 -17.71 -13.92
N GLN A 326 18.42 -17.11 -15.09
CA GLN A 326 19.47 -17.52 -16.04
C GLN A 326 20.38 -16.34 -16.40
N PRO A 327 21.71 -16.56 -16.51
CA PRO A 327 22.61 -15.54 -17.02
C PRO A 327 22.43 -15.37 -18.53
N LYS A 328 22.49 -14.13 -19.00
CA LYS A 328 22.48 -13.74 -20.41
C LYS A 328 23.57 -12.71 -20.65
N LYS A 329 24.24 -12.78 -21.78
CA LYS A 329 25.17 -11.72 -22.21
C LYS A 329 24.43 -10.72 -23.08
N ILE A 330 24.68 -9.42 -22.87
CA ILE A 330 24.14 -8.36 -23.72
C ILE A 330 24.69 -8.55 -25.15
N SER A 331 23.79 -8.75 -26.11
CA SER A 331 24.15 -8.91 -27.52
C SER A 331 24.47 -7.56 -28.17
N GLN A 332 25.09 -7.60 -29.35
CA GLN A 332 25.35 -6.38 -30.12
C GLN A 332 24.05 -5.66 -30.52
N GLU A 333 23.02 -6.42 -30.91
CA GLU A 333 21.72 -5.89 -31.32
C GLU A 333 21.02 -5.21 -30.14
N GLU A 334 20.94 -5.89 -29.00
CA GLU A 334 20.32 -5.37 -27.77
C GLU A 334 21.03 -4.11 -27.26
N TYR A 335 22.36 -4.08 -27.34
CA TYR A 335 23.12 -2.88 -26.99
C TYR A 335 22.87 -1.70 -27.95
N ASN A 336 22.73 -1.98 -29.25
CA ASN A 336 22.41 -0.95 -30.24
C ASN A 336 20.99 -0.40 -30.04
N GLU A 337 20.02 -1.24 -29.71
CA GLU A 337 18.67 -0.82 -29.34
C GLU A 337 18.68 0.05 -28.07
N LEU A 338 19.41 -0.38 -27.04
CA LEU A 338 19.58 0.42 -25.82
C LEU A 338 20.20 1.78 -26.14
N LYS A 339 21.25 1.84 -26.98
CA LYS A 339 21.84 3.13 -27.37
C LYS A 339 20.85 4.07 -28.07
N LEU A 340 19.92 3.51 -28.85
CA LEU A 340 18.93 4.28 -29.58
C LEU A 340 17.78 4.78 -28.69
N TYR A 341 17.25 3.91 -27.83
CA TYR A 341 16.03 4.19 -27.07
C TYR A 341 16.25 4.49 -25.59
N ARG A 342 17.36 4.01 -25.00
CA ARG A 342 17.72 4.14 -23.58
C ARG A 342 19.23 4.40 -23.41
N PRO A 343 19.74 5.51 -23.97
CA PRO A 343 21.16 5.85 -23.89
C PRO A 343 21.66 6.00 -22.45
N ASP A 344 20.77 6.40 -21.54
CA ASP A 344 20.98 6.43 -20.09
C ASP A 344 21.36 5.06 -19.53
N ILE A 345 20.66 3.98 -19.91
CA ILE A 345 21.02 2.61 -19.52
C ILE A 345 22.29 2.16 -20.24
N ALA A 346 22.38 2.43 -21.55
CA ALA A 346 23.48 1.97 -22.39
C ALA A 346 24.84 2.52 -21.93
N ALA A 347 24.87 3.72 -21.34
CA ALA A 347 26.08 4.34 -20.79
C ALA A 347 26.72 3.51 -19.66
N HIS A 348 25.93 2.67 -18.98
CA HIS A 348 26.40 1.82 -17.89
C HIS A 348 26.64 0.36 -18.32
N LEU A 349 26.43 0.02 -19.59
CA LEU A 349 26.57 -1.35 -20.09
C LEU A 349 27.56 -1.43 -21.23
N LYS A 350 28.09 -2.64 -21.43
CA LYS A 350 28.94 -3.00 -22.56
C LYS A 350 28.41 -4.28 -23.22
N ILE A 351 28.73 -4.43 -24.49
CA ILE A 351 28.49 -5.68 -25.22
C ILE A 351 29.22 -6.81 -24.49
N GLY A 352 28.52 -7.91 -24.24
CA GLY A 352 29.07 -9.06 -23.52
C GLY A 352 28.94 -8.99 -22.00
N ASP A 353 28.50 -7.86 -21.42
CA ASP A 353 28.19 -7.77 -20.00
C ASP A 353 27.15 -8.84 -19.62
N GLN A 354 27.35 -9.49 -18.47
CA GLN A 354 26.42 -10.49 -17.97
C GLN A 354 25.28 -9.80 -17.22
N VAL A 355 24.05 -10.05 -17.68
CA VAL A 355 22.80 -9.71 -17.01
C VAL A 355 22.04 -10.99 -16.70
N PHE A 356 20.89 -10.87 -16.02
CA PHE A 356 20.05 -12.00 -15.68
C PHE A 356 18.64 -11.82 -16.22
N GLU A 357 18.05 -12.92 -16.67
CA GLU A 357 16.68 -12.98 -17.14
C GLU A 357 15.85 -14.01 -16.38
N PRO A 358 14.53 -13.78 -16.25
CA PRO A 358 13.62 -14.79 -15.74
C PRO A 358 13.44 -15.93 -16.74
N VAL A 359 13.35 -17.15 -16.24
CA VAL A 359 12.99 -18.33 -17.04
C VAL A 359 11.48 -18.53 -16.95
N VAL A 360 10.79 -18.41 -18.09
CA VAL A 360 9.36 -18.74 -18.19
C VAL A 360 9.22 -20.26 -18.14
N SER A 361 8.43 -20.77 -17.20
CA SER A 361 8.21 -22.21 -17.05
C SER A 361 6.91 -22.51 -16.32
N THR A 362 6.17 -23.50 -16.82
CA THR A 362 4.94 -24.03 -16.19
C THR A 362 5.23 -24.90 -14.96
N GLN A 363 6.49 -25.25 -14.71
CA GLN A 363 6.92 -26.03 -13.54
C GLN A 363 7.48 -25.11 -12.45
N GLY A 364 7.15 -25.35 -11.18
CA GLY A 364 7.67 -24.58 -10.04
C GLY A 364 6.78 -23.41 -9.62
N SER A 365 7.32 -22.46 -8.84
CA SER A 365 6.48 -21.54 -8.06
C SER A 365 5.91 -20.32 -8.81
N THR A 366 6.45 -19.97 -9.97
CA THR A 366 6.08 -18.73 -10.71
C THR A 366 6.16 -18.90 -12.23
N GLU A 367 5.08 -18.69 -12.97
CA GLU A 367 5.06 -18.99 -14.42
C GLU A 367 5.96 -18.06 -15.26
N ASP A 368 5.99 -16.77 -14.93
CA ASP A 368 6.76 -15.73 -15.63
C ASP A 368 8.18 -15.52 -15.07
N GLY A 369 8.59 -16.34 -14.11
CA GLY A 369 9.93 -16.29 -13.49
C GLY A 369 10.19 -15.10 -12.57
N TYR A 370 9.15 -14.38 -12.14
CA TYR A 370 9.25 -13.31 -11.13
C TYR A 370 8.51 -13.68 -9.85
N LYS A 371 9.08 -13.29 -8.69
CA LYS A 371 8.49 -13.52 -7.38
C LYS A 371 8.74 -12.36 -6.43
N GLY A 372 7.70 -11.60 -6.13
CA GLY A 372 7.77 -10.46 -5.24
C GLY A 372 8.40 -9.24 -5.91
N ARG A 373 8.68 -8.21 -5.10
CA ARG A 373 9.17 -6.91 -5.55
C ARG A 373 10.36 -6.45 -4.72
N VAL A 374 11.16 -5.56 -5.30
CA VAL A 374 12.27 -4.86 -4.64
C VAL A 374 12.14 -3.36 -4.93
N GLY A 375 12.47 -2.54 -3.94
CA GLY A 375 12.50 -1.10 -4.12
C GLY A 375 13.75 -0.64 -4.88
N LEU A 376 13.57 0.34 -5.75
CA LEU A 376 14.64 1.12 -6.35
C LEU A 376 14.59 2.52 -5.75
N TYR A 377 15.71 3.02 -5.23
CA TYR A 377 15.73 4.22 -4.40
C TYR A 377 16.66 5.30 -4.96
N GLU A 378 16.28 6.54 -4.71
CA GLU A 378 17.09 7.74 -4.85
C GLU A 378 16.89 8.53 -3.55
N VAL A 379 17.94 8.60 -2.73
CA VAL A 379 17.89 9.12 -1.36
C VAL A 379 18.67 10.44 -1.30
N LEU A 380 17.94 11.54 -1.22
CA LEU A 380 18.48 12.90 -1.17
C LEU A 380 18.47 13.43 0.26
N GLU A 381 19.64 13.51 0.87
CA GLU A 381 19.85 14.23 2.12
C GLU A 381 19.92 15.74 1.85
N ILE A 382 19.25 16.55 2.66
CA ILE A 382 19.33 18.01 2.58
C ILE A 382 20.48 18.50 3.47
N THR A 383 21.67 18.54 2.89
CA THR A 383 22.92 18.99 3.53
C THR A 383 23.00 20.52 3.60
N GLU A 384 23.92 21.05 4.39
CA GLU A 384 24.12 22.51 4.53
C GLU A 384 24.38 23.22 3.18
N GLU A 385 25.11 22.60 2.26
CA GLU A 385 25.36 23.18 0.93
C GLU A 385 24.08 23.19 0.09
N ILE A 386 23.31 22.09 0.11
CA ILE A 386 22.00 22.05 -0.55
C ILE A 386 21.06 23.10 0.04
N ARG A 387 21.05 23.31 1.36
CA ARG A 387 20.24 24.37 2.01
C ARG A 387 20.59 25.76 1.49
N LYS A 388 21.88 26.09 1.39
CA LYS A 388 22.33 27.39 0.84
C LYS A 388 21.84 27.59 -0.60
N ILE A 389 21.85 26.53 -1.40
CA ILE A 389 21.35 26.54 -2.77
C ILE A 389 19.83 26.83 -2.76
N ILE A 390 19.05 26.11 -1.95
CA ILE A 390 17.59 26.33 -1.84
C ILE A 390 17.27 27.77 -1.41
N ILE A 391 17.97 28.29 -0.40
CA ILE A 391 17.74 29.65 0.14
C ILE A 391 18.07 30.73 -0.90
N SER A 392 19.08 30.51 -1.74
CA SER A 392 19.47 31.49 -2.77
C SER A 392 18.50 31.54 -3.96
N GLY A 393 17.45 30.71 -3.98
CA GLY A 393 16.49 30.65 -5.08
C GLY A 393 17.06 29.99 -6.34
N ALA A 394 18.12 29.20 -6.18
CA ALA A 394 18.77 28.47 -7.25
C ALA A 394 17.84 27.47 -7.95
N ASN A 395 18.15 27.15 -9.20
CA ASN A 395 17.35 26.21 -9.98
C ASN A 395 17.62 24.74 -9.57
N THR A 396 16.72 23.85 -9.97
CA THR A 396 16.77 22.41 -9.67
C THR A 396 18.09 21.77 -10.09
N ASP A 397 18.72 22.24 -11.18
CA ASP A 397 19.99 21.72 -11.68
C ASP A 397 21.14 21.94 -10.70
N GLN A 398 21.17 23.08 -10.00
CA GLN A 398 22.22 23.35 -9.01
C GLN A 398 22.10 22.40 -7.81
N ILE A 399 20.88 22.15 -7.35
CA ILE A 399 20.61 21.17 -6.28
C ILE A 399 21.03 19.77 -6.75
N TYR A 400 20.61 19.38 -7.95
CA TYR A 400 20.97 18.09 -8.54
C TYR A 400 22.49 17.93 -8.65
N ASN A 401 23.19 18.89 -9.23
CA ASN A 401 24.64 18.84 -9.40
C ASN A 401 25.38 18.77 -8.06
N GLN A 402 24.90 19.49 -7.04
CA GLN A 402 25.48 19.41 -5.70
C GLN A 402 25.23 18.05 -5.06
N ALA A 403 23.99 17.54 -5.12
CA ALA A 403 23.64 16.22 -4.60
C ALA A 403 24.44 15.10 -5.29
N ARG A 404 24.67 15.20 -6.62
CA ARG A 404 25.52 14.29 -7.37
C ARG A 404 26.98 14.31 -6.88
N LYS A 405 27.53 15.49 -6.57
CA LYS A 405 28.88 15.61 -5.97
C LYS A 405 28.94 14.97 -4.58
N GLU A 406 27.84 15.03 -3.83
CA GLU A 406 27.69 14.44 -2.51
C GLU A 406 27.33 12.93 -2.55
N GLY A 407 27.27 12.33 -3.74
CA GLY A 407 27.10 10.89 -3.91
C GLY A 407 25.65 10.41 -4.05
N LEU A 408 24.70 11.31 -4.35
CA LEU A 408 23.34 10.94 -4.70
C LEU A 408 23.35 9.93 -5.86
N LYS A 409 22.86 8.72 -5.62
CA LYS A 409 22.57 7.73 -6.67
C LYS A 409 21.14 7.88 -7.16
N LEU A 410 20.95 7.81 -8.47
CA LEU A 410 19.62 7.87 -9.08
C LEU A 410 18.94 6.50 -9.01
N ILE A 411 17.60 6.50 -9.09
CA ILE A 411 16.78 5.28 -9.16
C ILE A 411 17.29 4.33 -10.26
N LEU A 412 17.71 4.90 -11.39
CA LEU A 412 18.26 4.15 -12.51
C LEU A 412 19.56 3.42 -12.14
N GLU A 413 20.49 4.11 -11.47
CA GLU A 413 21.79 3.56 -11.11
C GLU A 413 21.68 2.46 -10.06
N ASP A 414 20.85 2.67 -9.04
CA ASP A 414 20.51 1.63 -8.06
C ASP A 414 19.85 0.42 -8.75
N GLY A 415 18.96 0.67 -9.72
CA GLY A 415 18.39 -0.36 -10.58
C GLY A 415 19.42 -1.14 -11.39
N ILE A 416 20.42 -0.47 -11.98
CA ILE A 416 21.51 -1.12 -12.72
C ILE A 416 22.34 -2.01 -11.80
N GLU A 417 22.65 -1.56 -10.59
CA GLU A 417 23.36 -2.37 -9.59
C GLU A 417 22.55 -3.63 -9.23
N LYS A 418 21.25 -3.47 -8.94
CA LYS A 418 20.34 -4.61 -8.64
C LYS A 418 20.18 -5.57 -9.82
N MET A 419 20.24 -5.06 -11.05
CA MET A 419 20.22 -5.87 -12.27
C MET A 419 21.49 -6.71 -12.40
N ARG A 420 22.67 -6.12 -12.13
CA ARG A 420 23.96 -6.85 -12.15
C ARG A 420 24.04 -7.94 -11.09
N GLU A 421 23.39 -7.75 -9.95
CA GLU A 421 23.22 -8.77 -8.90
C GLU A 421 22.22 -9.88 -9.29
N GLY A 422 21.46 -9.66 -10.36
CA GLY A 422 20.40 -10.56 -10.82
C GLY A 422 19.17 -10.55 -9.93
N LEU A 423 18.89 -9.42 -9.26
CA LEU A 423 17.64 -9.22 -8.53
C LEU A 423 16.51 -8.82 -9.48
N ILE A 424 16.80 -8.01 -10.50
CA ILE A 424 15.84 -7.58 -11.52
C ILE A 424 16.41 -7.85 -12.92
N SER A 425 15.55 -7.91 -13.93
CA SER A 425 15.97 -8.04 -15.33
C SER A 425 16.15 -6.67 -15.99
N LEU A 426 16.85 -6.64 -17.13
CA LEU A 426 16.95 -5.43 -17.96
C LEU A 426 15.57 -4.94 -18.43
N SER A 427 14.70 -5.86 -18.86
CA SER A 427 13.33 -5.52 -19.26
C SER A 427 12.55 -4.85 -18.12
N GLU A 428 12.74 -5.32 -16.88
CA GLU A 428 12.08 -4.76 -15.71
C GLU A 428 12.67 -3.39 -15.34
N LEU A 429 13.99 -3.20 -15.44
CA LEU A 429 14.65 -1.90 -15.25
C LEU A 429 14.10 -0.86 -16.23
N ILE A 430 14.00 -1.20 -17.52
CA ILE A 430 13.45 -0.33 -18.56
C ILE A 430 11.99 0.06 -18.23
N ARG A 431 11.19 -0.90 -17.74
CA ARG A 431 9.77 -0.70 -17.44
C ARG A 431 9.53 0.29 -16.31
N VAL A 432 10.36 0.28 -15.27
CA VAL A 432 10.11 1.05 -14.04
C VAL A 432 10.87 2.37 -13.97
N THR A 433 11.88 2.55 -14.81
CA THR A 433 12.67 3.79 -14.90
C THR A 433 12.24 4.61 -16.12
N ALA A 434 11.96 5.89 -15.90
CA ALA A 434 11.77 6.84 -16.98
C ALA A 434 13.14 7.35 -17.46
N LEU A 435 13.24 7.68 -18.75
CA LEU A 435 14.36 8.46 -19.25
C LEU A 435 14.27 9.85 -18.61
N LYS A 436 15.28 10.25 -17.83
CA LYS A 436 15.44 11.66 -17.43
C LYS A 436 16.11 12.35 -18.63
N GLU A 437 15.43 13.34 -19.21
CA GLU A 437 15.96 14.17 -20.30
C GLU A 437 17.22 14.93 -19.87
#